data_AF-K1SFJ5-F1
#
_entry.id   AF-K1SFJ5-F1
#
_cell.length_a   1.000
_cell.length_b   1.000
_cell.length_c   1.000
_cell.angle_alpha   90.00
_cell.angle_beta   90.00
_cell.angle_gamma   90.00
#
_symmetry.space_group_name_H-M   'P 1'
#
loop_
_entity.id
_entity.type
_entity.pdbx_description
1 polymer ?
#
loop_
_entity_poly.entity_id
_entity_poly.type
_entity_poly.pdbx_seq_one_letter_code
_entity_poly.pdbx_strand_id
1 'polypeptide(L)'
;MATSGDTGKAALAGYAGLPGIEIEVFYPDAGTSEIQRLQMATQAGDNVSVYAVNGNFDDAQTGVKRVFGDASVAEELEKRNICLSSAN
;
A
#
# COMPACT_ATOMS: atom_id res chain seq x y z
N MET A 1 -1.77 -1.19 2.09
CA MET A 1 -2.77 -2.04 1.40
C MET A 1 -2.09 -2.85 0.30
N ALA A 2 -2.42 -4.12 0.12
CA ALA A 2 -1.96 -4.92 -1.04
C ALA A 2 -3.12 -5.08 -2.03
N THR A 3 -2.90 -4.84 -3.33
CA THR A 3 -3.96 -4.93 -4.35
C THR A 3 -3.41 -5.33 -5.71
N SER A 4 -4.22 -6.05 -6.49
CA SER A 4 -3.93 -6.44 -7.87
C SER A 4 -4.48 -5.47 -8.92
N GLY A 5 -5.17 -4.40 -8.52
CA GLY A 5 -5.57 -3.33 -9.45
C GLY A 5 -6.79 -2.51 -9.04
N ASP A 6 -7.95 -3.13 -8.84
CA ASP A 6 -9.21 -2.39 -8.66
C ASP A 6 -9.47 -1.91 -7.24
N THR A 7 -9.21 -2.74 -6.23
CA THR A 7 -9.45 -2.39 -4.82
C THR A 7 -8.58 -1.20 -4.41
N GLY A 8 -7.33 -1.16 -4.89
CA GLY A 8 -6.39 -0.08 -4.62
C GLY A 8 -6.92 1.27 -5.06
N LYS A 9 -7.50 1.32 -6.27
CA LYS A 9 -7.96 2.57 -6.88
C LYS A 9 -9.13 3.19 -6.12
N ALA A 10 -10.04 2.36 -5.61
CA ALA A 10 -11.18 2.82 -4.81
C ALA A 10 -10.76 3.37 -3.43
N ALA A 11 -9.83 2.68 -2.75
CA ALA A 11 -9.27 3.16 -1.49
C ALA A 11 -8.50 4.47 -1.70
N LEU A 12 -7.69 4.55 -2.76
CA LEU A 12 -6.95 5.75 -3.11
C LEU A 12 -7.87 6.96 -3.33
N ALA A 13 -8.95 6.80 -4.09
CA ALA A 13 -9.87 7.90 -4.36
C ALA A 13 -10.62 8.42 -3.10
N GLY A 14 -10.83 7.56 -2.09
CA GLY A 14 -11.55 7.93 -0.87
C GLY A 14 -10.71 8.68 0.17
N TYR A 15 -9.38 8.49 0.15
CA TYR A 15 -8.48 9.04 1.17
C TYR A 15 -7.37 9.95 0.60
N ALA A 16 -7.26 10.09 -0.72
CA ALA A 16 -6.30 10.99 -1.35
C ALA A 16 -6.55 12.46 -0.94
N GLY A 17 -5.49 13.13 -0.48
CA GLY A 17 -5.51 14.52 -0.06
C GLY A 17 -6.03 14.77 1.37
N LEU A 18 -6.34 13.74 2.15
CA LEU A 18 -6.75 13.91 3.54
C LEU A 18 -5.53 14.15 4.45
N PRO A 19 -5.47 15.28 5.19
CA PRO A 19 -4.38 15.55 6.10
C PRO A 19 -4.39 14.55 7.28
N GLY A 20 -3.22 13.99 7.59
CA GLY A 20 -3.05 13.01 8.66
C GLY A 20 -3.30 11.56 8.26
N ILE A 21 -3.59 11.28 6.98
CA ILE A 21 -3.75 9.94 6.44
C ILE A 21 -2.77 9.75 5.29
N GLU A 22 -1.95 8.71 5.37
CA GLU A 22 -1.03 8.30 4.30
C GLU A 22 -1.43 6.92 3.79
N ILE A 23 -1.49 6.76 2.47
CA ILE A 23 -1.92 5.54 1.80
C ILE A 23 -0.73 4.93 1.08
N GLU A 24 -0.32 3.76 1.55
CA GLU A 24 0.70 2.97 0.87
C GLU A 24 0.06 1.77 0.15
N VAL A 25 0.32 1.66 -1.14
CA VAL A 25 -0.22 0.61 -2.00
C VAL A 25 0.91 -0.27 -2.51
N PHE A 26 0.84 -1.56 -2.18
CA PHE A 26 1.78 -2.57 -2.63
C PHE A 26 1.11 -3.40 -3.74
N TYR A 27 1.76 -3.49 -4.90
CA TYR A 27 1.30 -4.34 -6.01
C TYR A 27 2.42 -5.29 -6.45
N PRO A 28 2.09 -6.51 -6.89
CA PRO A 28 3.10 -7.45 -7.39
C PRO A 28 3.62 -7.01 -8.75
N ASP A 29 4.94 -7.00 -8.94
CA ASP A 29 5.55 -6.74 -10.23
C ASP A 29 5.26 -7.89 -11.20
N ALA A 30 5.25 -9.13 -10.69
CA ALA A 30 4.94 -10.31 -11.47
C ALA A 30 3.44 -10.39 -11.79
N GLY A 31 3.10 -10.23 -13.07
CA GLY A 31 1.72 -10.37 -13.55
C GLY A 31 0.92 -9.07 -13.63
N THR A 32 1.50 -7.92 -13.24
CA THR A 32 0.88 -6.61 -13.44
C THR A 32 1.27 -6.05 -14.81
N SER A 33 0.28 -5.70 -15.63
CA SER A 33 0.55 -5.07 -16.93
C SER A 33 1.17 -3.69 -16.76
N GLU A 34 2.05 -3.29 -17.67
CA GLU A 34 2.66 -1.95 -17.66
C GLU A 34 1.60 -0.82 -17.63
N ILE A 35 0.44 -1.04 -18.23
CA ILE A 35 -0.67 -0.07 -18.18
C ILE A 35 -1.25 0.04 -16.76
N GLN A 36 -1.45 -1.08 -16.06
CA GLN A 36 -1.90 -1.08 -14.66
C GLN A 36 -0.86 -0.43 -13.76
N ARG A 37 0.41 -0.77 -13.98
CA ARG A 37 1.56 -0.17 -13.28
C ARG A 37 1.56 1.36 -13.41
N LEU A 38 1.43 1.86 -14.64
CA LEU A 38 1.38 3.29 -14.91
C LEU A 38 0.15 3.94 -14.28
N GLN A 39 -1.04 3.33 -14.38
CA GLN A 39 -2.24 3.87 -13.74
C GLN A 39 -2.08 4.02 -12.22
N MET A 40 -1.47 3.03 -11.56
CA MET A 40 -1.22 3.09 -10.11
C MET A 40 -0.12 4.10 -9.77
N ALA A 41 0.98 4.14 -10.53
CA ALA A 41 2.08 5.08 -10.31
C ALA A 41 1.72 6.55 -10.59
N THR A 42 0.76 6.80 -11.48
CA THR A 42 0.27 8.15 -11.80
C THR A 42 -0.87 8.63 -10.89
N GLN A 43 -1.21 7.87 -9.85
CA GLN A 43 -2.29 8.26 -8.95
C GLN A 43 -1.93 9.57 -8.24
N ALA A 44 -2.83 10.55 -8.30
CA ALA A 44 -2.62 11.87 -7.72
C ALA A 44 -2.91 11.88 -6.21
N GLY A 45 -2.04 12.54 -5.44
CA GLY A 45 -2.17 12.76 -4.00
C GLY A 45 -0.80 12.71 -3.32
N ASP A 46 -0.42 13.78 -2.62
CA ASP A 46 0.87 13.84 -1.90
C ASP A 46 0.95 12.85 -0.72
N ASN A 47 -0.19 12.29 -0.34
CA ASN A 47 -0.32 11.29 0.70
C ASN A 47 -0.49 9.86 0.15
N VAL A 48 -0.19 9.65 -1.13
CA VAL A 48 -0.29 8.36 -1.81
C VAL A 48 1.10 7.91 -2.25
N SER A 49 1.51 6.74 -1.77
CA SER A 49 2.75 6.08 -2.20
C SER A 49 2.44 4.70 -2.75
N VAL A 50 3.01 4.37 -3.92
CA VAL A 50 2.79 3.08 -4.57
C VAL A 50 4.12 2.36 -4.75
N TYR A 51 4.20 1.14 -4.22
CA TYR A 51 5.40 0.32 -4.20
C TYR A 51 5.19 -0.98 -4.99
N ALA A 52 6.12 -1.25 -5.90
CA ALA A 52 6.19 -2.54 -6.59
C ALA A 52 6.87 -3.56 -5.67
N VAL A 53 6.21 -4.70 -5.46
CA VAL A 53 6.79 -5.85 -4.77
C VAL A 53 7.32 -6.81 -5.82
N ASN A 54 8.63 -7.08 -5.79
CA ASN A 54 9.24 -8.06 -6.67
C ASN A 54 8.83 -9.48 -6.21
N GLY A 55 7.75 -9.98 -6.78
CA GLY A 55 7.07 -11.21 -6.36
C GLY A 55 5.61 -11.25 -6.84
N ASN A 56 4.86 -12.21 -6.34
CA ASN A 56 3.43 -12.35 -6.62
C ASN A 56 2.56 -11.65 -5.56
N PHE A 57 1.24 -11.70 -5.73
CA PHE A 57 0.29 -11.05 -4.82
C PHE A 57 0.38 -11.61 -3.38
N ASP A 58 0.62 -12.92 -3.23
CA ASP A 58 0.78 -13.55 -1.92
C ASP A 58 2.04 -13.06 -1.21
N ASP A 59 3.12 -12.80 -1.95
CA ASP A 59 4.36 -12.23 -1.41
C ASP A 59 4.12 -10.80 -0.89
N ALA A 60 3.39 -9.97 -1.65
CA ALA A 60 3.01 -8.63 -1.22
C ALA A 60 2.15 -8.67 0.04
N GLN A 61 1.14 -9.55 0.09
CA GLN A 61 0.27 -9.70 1.25
C GLN A 61 1.03 -10.24 2.48
N THR A 62 1.93 -11.21 2.26
CA THR A 62 2.77 -11.80 3.31
C THR A 62 3.74 -10.78 3.87
N GLY A 63 4.37 -9.97 3.00
CA GLY A 63 5.24 -8.87 3.40
C GLY A 63 4.51 -7.87 4.29
N VAL A 64 3.33 -7.39 3.87
CA VAL A 64 2.50 -6.48 4.68
C VAL A 64 2.14 -7.11 6.02
N LYS A 65 1.66 -8.36 6.06
CA LYS A 65 1.34 -9.04 7.32
C LYS A 65 2.55 -9.20 8.23
N ARG A 66 3.73 -9.45 7.67
CA ARG A 66 4.97 -9.59 8.42
C ARG A 66 5.40 -8.27 9.06
N VAL A 67 5.28 -7.16 8.32
CA VAL A 67 5.54 -5.81 8.83
C VAL A 67 4.54 -5.44 9.93
N PHE A 68 3.25 -5.78 9.77
CA PHE A 68 2.22 -5.55 10.78
C PHE A 68 2.41 -6.40 12.05
N GLY A 69 3.00 -7.59 11.91
CA GLY A 69 3.28 -8.49 13.01
C GLY A 69 4.66 -8.28 13.66
N ASP A 70 5.49 -7.38 13.12
CA ASP A 70 6.81 -7.10 13.66
C ASP A 70 6.72 -6.11 14.82
N ALA A 71 7.03 -6.58 16.03
CA ALA A 71 6.97 -5.77 17.24
C ALA A 71 7.90 -4.55 17.19
N SER A 72 9.05 -4.65 16.50
CA SER A 72 9.99 -3.52 16.37
C SER A 72 9.44 -2.42 15.46
N VAL A 73 8.74 -2.82 14.39
CA VAL A 73 8.05 -1.89 13.49
C VAL A 73 6.85 -1.26 14.21
N ALA A 74 6.06 -2.05 14.92
CA ALA A 74 4.93 -1.57 15.70
C ALA A 74 5.35 -0.53 16.75
N GLU A 75 6.45 -0.77 17.46
CA GLU A 75 6.98 0.15 18.47
C GLU A 75 7.47 1.47 17.84
N GLU A 76 8.12 1.42 16.68
CA GLU A 76 8.53 2.63 15.95
C GLU A 76 7.35 3.44 15.41
N LEU A 77 6.29 2.76 14.97
CA LEU A 77 5.06 3.41 14.50
C LEU A 77 4.29 4.05 15.65
N GLU A 78 4.23 3.39 16.81
CA GLU A 78 3.60 3.93 18.02
C GLU A 78 4.30 5.20 18.49
N LYS A 79 5.64 5.24 18.47
CA LYS A 79 6.43 6.47 18.76
C LYS A 79 6.10 7.63 17.82
N ARG A 80 5.69 7.32 16.59
CA ARG A 80 5.33 8.30 15.56
C ARG A 80 3.83 8.61 15.52
N ASN A 81 3.03 8.01 16.41
CA ASN A 81 1.57 8.10 16.41
C ASN A 81 0.94 7.63 15.08
N ILE A 82 1.56 6.65 14.42
CA ILE A 82 1.11 6.08 13.15
C ILE A 82 0.37 4.78 13.43
N CYS A 83 -0.85 4.66 12.90
CA CYS A 83 -1.65 3.44 12.96
C CYS A 83 -1.71 2.79 11.58
N LEU A 84 -1.22 1.55 11.48
CA LEU A 84 -1.31 0.77 10.25
C LEU A 84 -2.62 -0.01 10.20
N SER A 85 -3.34 0.10 9.09
CA SER A 85 -4.54 -0.70 8.81
C SER A 85 -4.43 -1.36 7.43
N SER A 86 -4.92 -2.60 7.33
CA SER A 86 -5.07 -3.28 6.05
C SER A 86 -6.52 -3.20 5.60
N ALA A 87 -6.74 -2.71 4.37
CA ALA A 87 -8.02 -2.87 3.68
C ALA A 87 -8.02 -4.25 2.99
N ASN A 88 -9.01 -5.07 3.33
CA ASN A 88 -9.21 -6.41 2.76
C ASN A 88 -10.21 -6.34 1.61
#